data_AF-A0A2V9X752-F1
#
_entry.id   AF-A0A2V9X752-F1
#
_cell.length_a   1.000
_cell.length_b   1.000
_cell.length_c   1.000
_cell.angle_alpha   90.00
_cell.angle_beta   90.00
_cell.angle_gamma   90.00
#
_symmetry.space_group_name_H-M   'P 1'
#
loop_
_entity.id
_entity.type
_entity.pdbx_description
1 polymer ?
#
loop_
_entity_poly.entity_id
_entity_poly.type
_entity_poly.pdbx_seq_one_letter_code
_entity_poly.pdbx_strand_id
1 'polypeptide(L)' 'MPPYRILFVDDEPSIRLMLPAILENKGFRVTTAATVPEALAIISA' A
#
# COMPACT_ATOMS: atom_id res chain seq x y z
N MET A 1 19.89 2.36 -3.93
CA MET A 1 18.64 2.52 -4.72
C MET A 1 17.61 3.16 -3.80
N PRO A 2 16.85 4.18 -4.22
CA PRO A 2 15.72 4.66 -3.43
C PRO A 2 14.74 3.48 -3.21
N PRO A 3 14.06 3.40 -2.05
CA PRO A 3 13.14 2.31 -1.78
C PRO A 3 12.01 2.31 -2.82
N TYR A 4 11.72 1.15 -3.41
CA TYR A 4 10.57 1.01 -4.30
C TYR A 4 9.29 1.39 -3.54
N ARG A 5 8.46 2.22 -4.18
CA ARG A 5 7.16 2.65 -3.65
C ARG A 5 6.10 1.64 -4.08
N ILE A 6 5.29 1.17 -3.14
CA ILE A 6 4.22 0.20 -3.36
C ILE A 6 2.89 0.85 -2.96
N LEU A 7 1.90 0.79 -3.85
CA LEU A 7 0.50 1.00 -3.51
C LEU A 7 -0.15 -0.36 -3.28
N PHE A 8 -0.55 -0.64 -2.05
CA PHE A 8 -1.17 -1.88 -1.63
C PHE A 8 -2.70 -1.70 -1.53
N VAL A 9 -3.46 -2.38 -2.39
CA VAL A 9 -4.91 -2.23 -2.48
C VAL A 9 -5.56 -3.56 -2.13
N ASP A 10 -6.37 -3.56 -1.07
CA ASP A 10 -7.09 -4.74 -0.57
C ASP A 10 -8.30 -4.26 0.22
N ASP A 11 -9.46 -4.90 0.15
CA ASP A 11 -10.69 -4.48 0.82
C ASP A 11 -10.82 -5.02 2.25
N GLU A 12 -10.04 -6.04 2.61
CA GLU A 12 -10.06 -6.67 3.93
C GLU A 12 -9.18 -5.88 4.95
N PRO A 13 -9.76 -5.32 6.02
CA PRO A 13 -9.02 -4.51 6.99
C PRO A 13 -7.86 -5.24 7.66
N SER A 14 -8.03 -6.53 7.97
CA SER A 14 -6.99 -7.33 8.63
C SER A 14 -5.75 -7.52 7.73
N ILE A 15 -5.97 -7.69 6.43
CA ILE A 15 -4.91 -7.83 5.43
C ILE A 15 -4.19 -6.50 5.18
N ARG A 16 -4.94 -5.39 5.05
CA ARG A 16 -4.38 -4.03 4.95
C ARG A 16 -3.57 -3.59 6.17
N LEU A 17 -3.75 -4.23 7.33
CA LEU A 17 -2.94 -3.98 8.51
C LEU A 17 -1.64 -4.82 8.50
N MET A 18 -1.75 -6.11 8.20
CA MET A 18 -0.64 -7.06 8.34
C MET A 18 0.39 -6.98 7.21
N LEU A 19 -0.06 -7.00 5.95
CA LEU A 19 0.85 -7.16 4.81
C LEU A 19 1.70 -5.91 4.53
N PRO A 20 1.18 -4.68 4.67
CA PRO A 20 2.01 -3.47 4.56
C PRO A 20 3.18 -3.46 5.56
N ALA A 21 2.95 -3.86 6.82
CA ALA A 21 4.02 -3.93 7.82
C ALA A 21 5.13 -4.91 7.43
N ILE A 22 4.77 -6.05 6.81
CA ILE A 22 5.75 -7.02 6.29
C ILE A 22 6.56 -6.43 5.14
N LEU A 23 5.92 -5.68 4.23
CA LEU A 23 6.58 -5.02 3.11
C LEU A 23 7.49 -3.87 3.59
N GLU A 24 7.05 -3.08 4.55
CA GLU A 24 7.86 -2.01 5.16
C GLU A 24 9.09 -2.59 5.87
N ASN A 25 8.94 -3.71 6.60
CA ASN A 25 10.08 -4.44 7.20
C ASN A 25 11.09 -4.97 6.16
N LYS A 26 10.66 -5.17 4.90
CA LYS A 26 11.54 -5.52 3.78
C LYS A 26 12.19 -4.29 3.11
N GLY A 27 11.95 -3.08 3.62
CA GLY A 27 12.55 -1.85 3.12
C GLY A 27 11.74 -1.14 2.03
N PHE A 28 10.49 -1.53 1.79
CA PHE A 28 9.60 -0.83 0.86
C PHE A 28 8.96 0.40 1.52
N ARG A 29 8.57 1.38 0.71
CA ARG A 29 7.65 2.44 1.14
C ARG A 29 6.25 2.08 0.68
N VAL A 30 5.35 1.85 1.62
CA VAL A 30 4.00 1.35 1.31
C VAL A 30 2.97 2.44 1.57
N THR A 31 2.00 2.56 0.66
CA THR A 31 0.77 3.32 0.84
C THR A 31 -0.39 2.36 0.64
N THR A 32 -1.42 2.46 1.48
CA THR A 32 -2.55 1.53 1.44
C THR A 32 -3.81 2.22 0.91
N ALA A 33 -4.68 1.45 0.26
CA ALA A 33 -6.02 1.87 -0.15
C ALA A 33 -7.00 0.72 0.08
N ALA A 34 -8.21 1.03 0.53
CA ALA A 34 -9.27 0.05 0.74
C ALA A 34 -10.08 -0.23 -0.53
N THR A 35 -10.07 0.70 -1.47
CA THR A 35 -10.92 0.66 -2.66
C THR A 35 -10.18 1.15 -3.90
N VAL A 36 -10.70 0.77 -5.07
CA VAL A 36 -10.17 1.26 -6.36
C VAL A 36 -10.26 2.79 -6.49
N PRO A 37 -11.35 3.47 -6.12
CA PRO A 37 -11.39 4.94 -6.15
C PRO A 37 -10.32 5.62 -5.29
N GLU A 38 -10.06 5.12 -4.08
CA GLU A 38 -8.97 5.63 -3.23
C GLU A 38 -7.61 5.42 -3.89
N ALA A 39 -7.38 4.22 -4.43
CA ALA A 39 -6.14 3.88 -5.12
C ALA A 39 -5.89 4.78 -6.34
N LEU A 40 -6.94 5.03 -7.14
CA LEU A 40 -6.88 5.94 -8.28
C LEU A 40 -6.53 7.36 -7.84
N ALA A 41 -7.17 7.89 -6.79
CA ALA A 41 -6.88 9.22 -6.26
C ALA A 41 -5.42 9.38 -5.81
N ILE A 42 -4.75 8.31 -5.36
CA ILE A 42 -3.34 8.32 -4.96
C ILE A 42 -2.40 8.39 -6.17
N ILE A 43 -2.72 7.74 -7.29
CA ILE A 43 -1.83 7.65 -8.47
C ILE A 43 -2.11 8.68 -9.55
N SER A 44 -3.28 9.32 -9.53
CA SER A 44 -3.67 10.35 -10.48
C SER A 44 -3.34 11.77 -10.01
N ALA A 45 -2.77 11.93 -8.83
CA ALA A 45 -2.35 13.22 -8.25
C ALA A 45 -1.02 13.72 -8.81
#